data_AF-A0A2M7A2P8-F1
#
_entry.id   AF-A0A2M7A2P8-F1
#
_cell.length_a   1.000
_cell.length_b   1.000
_cell.length_c   1.000
_cell.angle_alpha   90.00
_cell.angle_beta   90.00
_cell.angle_gamma   90.00
#
_symmetry.space_group_name_H-M   'P 1'
#
loop_
_entity.id
_entity.type
_entity.pdbx_description
1 polymer ?
#
loop_
_entity_poly.entity_id
_entity_poly.type
_entity_poly.pdbx_seq_one_letter_code
_entity_poly.pdbx_strand_id
1 'polypeptide(L)'
;MDARKTARDEIDRNESAEIILHIPWDKGNCVLLAASPSGGRFDLSSKSWTGLNPDWQCATGRFAEGWTLEARIPFTELIGPGQVAATPQVEDVWRMQVYRKQSDPREVSQWLPTGSGAALKFSGRKDGPELPTFTAAFSSLSHGPSACNLTCRNTPAGAVARCAVIRAGTPMEQTEKSLPNGEGKAELPYRLIDAGEHRVRTQVITGKQVLFVAEARVSLTPVTESVKSLEKEVTEAKKSVADDRHPEFARIRKEGNSETNPPGLAPGEG
;
A
#
# COMPACT_ATOMS: atom_id res chain seq x y z
N MET A 1 -5.87 -35.28 -20.89
CA MET A 1 -5.13 -35.29 -19.61
C MET A 1 -4.66 -33.87 -19.38
N ASP A 2 -5.03 -33.25 -18.26
CA ASP A 2 -4.76 -31.81 -18.02
C ASP A 2 -3.26 -31.58 -17.81
N ALA A 3 -2.61 -30.87 -18.75
CA ALA A 3 -1.17 -30.56 -18.71
C ALA A 3 -0.75 -29.81 -17.44
N ARG A 4 -1.69 -29.16 -16.75
CA ARG A 4 -1.44 -28.43 -15.49
C ARG A 4 -1.26 -29.36 -14.30
N LYS A 5 -1.99 -30.49 -14.29
CA LYS A 5 -1.89 -31.49 -13.22
C LYS A 5 -0.54 -32.19 -13.27
N THR A 6 -0.01 -32.42 -14.48
CA THR A 6 1.28 -33.06 -14.72
C THR A 6 2.47 -32.19 -14.33
N ALA A 7 2.48 -30.88 -14.63
CA ALA A 7 3.59 -30.00 -14.24
C ALA A 7 3.69 -29.79 -12.71
N ARG A 8 2.54 -29.63 -12.03
CA ARG A 8 2.52 -29.56 -10.56
C ARG A 8 2.93 -30.89 -9.94
N ASP A 9 2.40 -32.02 -10.43
CA ASP A 9 2.81 -33.35 -9.95
C ASP A 9 4.31 -33.60 -10.16
N GLU A 10 4.91 -33.08 -11.24
CA GLU A 10 6.35 -33.17 -11.48
C GLU A 10 7.15 -32.37 -10.45
N ILE A 11 6.72 -31.16 -10.11
CA ILE A 11 7.38 -30.31 -9.12
C ILE A 11 7.20 -30.84 -7.70
N ASP A 12 5.99 -31.28 -7.34
CA ASP A 12 5.66 -31.74 -5.99
C ASP A 12 6.28 -33.12 -5.66
N ARG A 13 6.55 -33.95 -6.67
CA ARG A 13 7.06 -35.32 -6.48
C ARG A 13 8.55 -35.49 -6.78
N ASN A 14 9.19 -34.50 -7.39
CA ASN A 14 10.61 -34.55 -7.71
C ASN A 14 11.39 -33.44 -7.00
N GLU A 15 12.67 -33.38 -7.29
CA GLU A 15 13.49 -32.24 -6.91
C GLU A 15 13.01 -30.95 -7.61
N SER A 16 12.96 -29.86 -6.85
CA SER A 16 12.64 -28.53 -7.36
C SER A 16 13.36 -27.43 -6.59
N ALA A 17 13.57 -26.31 -7.26
CA ALA A 17 13.92 -25.05 -6.62
C ALA A 17 12.69 -24.14 -6.64
N GLU A 18 12.42 -23.48 -5.52
CA GLU A 18 11.30 -22.54 -5.38
C GLU A 18 11.82 -21.16 -4.98
N ILE A 19 11.28 -20.15 -5.63
CA ILE A 19 11.48 -18.74 -5.32
C ILE A 19 10.14 -18.20 -4.80
N ILE A 20 10.11 -17.77 -3.55
CA ILE A 20 8.95 -17.11 -2.96
C ILE A 20 9.21 -15.62 -2.86
N LEU A 21 8.41 -14.81 -3.55
CA LEU A 21 8.46 -13.36 -3.52
C LEU A 21 7.29 -12.79 -2.74
N HIS A 22 7.58 -12.01 -1.70
CA HIS A 22 6.58 -11.26 -0.96
C HIS A 22 6.37 -9.89 -1.61
N ILE A 23 5.15 -9.67 -2.08
CA ILE A 23 4.79 -8.48 -2.84
C ILE A 23 4.42 -7.35 -1.86
N PRO A 24 5.08 -6.18 -1.89
CA PRO A 24 5.01 -5.20 -0.80
C PRO A 24 3.63 -4.53 -0.63
N TRP A 25 2.83 -4.41 -1.71
CA TRP A 25 1.51 -3.78 -1.66
C TRP A 25 0.37 -4.71 -1.21
N ASP A 26 0.63 -6.01 -1.05
CA ASP A 26 -0.37 -6.98 -0.57
C ASP A 26 0.21 -7.80 0.58
N LYS A 27 0.23 -7.19 1.78
CA LYS A 27 0.68 -7.83 3.03
C LYS A 27 -0.13 -9.11 3.27
N GLY A 28 0.47 -10.26 2.98
CA GLY A 28 -0.15 -11.58 3.11
C GLY A 28 -0.21 -12.38 1.80
N ASN A 29 0.04 -11.75 0.66
CA ASN A 29 0.22 -12.45 -0.61
C ASN A 29 1.71 -12.66 -0.90
N CYS A 30 2.06 -13.88 -1.29
CA CYS A 30 3.34 -14.18 -1.90
C CYS A 30 3.11 -14.91 -3.23
N VAL A 31 4.06 -14.75 -4.13
CA VAL A 31 4.13 -15.50 -5.39
C VAL A 31 5.22 -16.55 -5.22
N LEU A 32 4.84 -17.81 -5.41
CA LEU A 32 5.76 -18.93 -5.50
C LEU A 32 6.01 -19.22 -6.97
N LEU A 33 7.29 -19.33 -7.34
CA LEU A 33 7.76 -19.72 -8.67
C LEU A 33 8.68 -20.93 -8.46
N ALA A 34 8.32 -22.07 -9.02
CA ALA A 34 9.06 -23.31 -8.87
C ALA A 34 9.48 -23.87 -10.22
N ALA A 35 10.68 -24.45 -10.26
CA ALA A 35 11.19 -25.16 -11.42
C ALA A 35 11.90 -26.46 -11.03
N SER A 36 11.75 -27.48 -11.87
CA SER A 36 12.43 -28.78 -11.73
C SER A 36 13.73 -28.79 -12.54
N PRO A 37 14.69 -29.70 -12.25
CA PRO A 37 15.88 -29.88 -13.07
C PRO A 37 15.61 -30.31 -14.51
N SER A 38 14.38 -30.71 -14.86
CA SER A 38 13.94 -31.02 -16.22
C SER A 38 13.37 -29.80 -16.97
N GLY A 39 13.30 -28.64 -16.31
CA GLY A 39 12.69 -27.44 -16.87
C GLY A 39 11.16 -27.38 -16.71
N GLY A 40 10.57 -28.31 -15.95
CA GLY A 40 9.18 -28.21 -15.52
C GLY A 40 8.99 -26.93 -14.69
N ARG A 41 7.85 -26.26 -14.85
CA ARG A 41 7.58 -24.95 -14.26
C ARG A 41 6.23 -24.95 -13.57
N PHE A 42 6.18 -24.37 -12.37
CA PHE A 42 4.95 -24.17 -11.60
C PHE A 42 4.96 -22.81 -10.92
N ASP A 43 3.79 -22.21 -10.77
CA ASP A 43 3.64 -20.94 -10.10
C ASP A 43 2.32 -20.87 -9.36
N LEU A 44 2.27 -20.03 -8.33
CA LEU A 44 1.14 -19.94 -7.42
C LEU A 44 1.10 -18.58 -6.73
N SER A 45 -0.10 -18.03 -6.52
CA SER A 45 -0.33 -16.97 -5.54
C SER A 45 -0.87 -17.56 -4.23
N SER A 46 -0.30 -17.19 -3.09
CA SER A 46 -0.79 -17.64 -1.76
C SER A 46 -2.19 -17.16 -1.42
N LYS A 47 -2.68 -16.13 -2.11
CA LYS A 47 -4.03 -15.58 -1.88
C LYS A 47 -5.13 -16.43 -2.50
N SER A 48 -4.90 -16.92 -3.72
CA SER A 48 -5.89 -17.72 -4.45
C SER A 48 -5.62 -19.21 -4.37
N TRP A 49 -4.39 -19.61 -4.03
CA TRP A 49 -3.90 -20.99 -4.17
C TRP A 49 -4.14 -21.56 -5.57
N THR A 50 -4.19 -20.68 -6.57
CA THR A 50 -4.32 -21.03 -7.99
C THR A 50 -3.10 -20.56 -8.77
N GLY A 51 -2.85 -21.22 -9.91
CA GLY A 51 -1.77 -20.86 -10.81
C GLY A 51 -1.95 -19.44 -11.35
N LEU A 52 -0.90 -18.65 -11.25
CA LEU A 52 -0.85 -17.26 -11.69
C LEU A 52 -0.58 -17.17 -13.20
N ASN A 53 0.13 -18.16 -13.76
CA ASN A 53 0.68 -18.25 -15.10
C ASN A 53 1.39 -16.95 -15.58
N PRO A 54 2.34 -16.38 -14.81
CA PRO A 54 3.11 -15.25 -15.27
C PRO A 54 3.99 -15.65 -16.44
N ASP A 55 4.34 -14.69 -17.30
CA ASP A 55 5.31 -14.89 -18.40
C ASP A 55 6.78 -14.89 -17.90
N TRP A 56 7.05 -15.63 -16.81
CA TRP A 56 8.41 -15.81 -16.30
C TRP A 56 9.13 -16.95 -17.02
N GLN A 57 10.42 -16.79 -17.26
CA GLN A 57 11.21 -17.79 -17.98
C GLN A 57 12.17 -18.47 -17.02
N CYS A 58 12.42 -19.75 -17.24
CA CYS A 58 13.49 -20.48 -16.55
C CYS A 58 14.35 -21.27 -17.55
N ALA A 59 15.62 -21.40 -17.20
CA ALA A 59 16.56 -22.30 -17.86
C ALA A 59 17.23 -23.15 -16.78
N THR A 60 17.45 -24.43 -17.10
CA THR A 60 18.10 -25.37 -16.18
C THR A 60 19.24 -26.10 -16.85
N GLY A 61 20.35 -26.24 -16.14
CA GLY A 61 21.50 -27.04 -16.60
C GLY A 61 21.80 -28.15 -15.60
N ARG A 62 22.08 -29.36 -16.08
CA ARG A 62 22.51 -30.48 -15.23
C ARG A 62 24.01 -30.72 -15.39
N PHE A 63 24.67 -31.09 -14.30
CA PHE A 63 26.07 -31.49 -14.26
C PHE A 63 26.26 -32.64 -13.26
N ALA A 64 27.47 -33.21 -13.18
CA ALA A 64 27.71 -34.48 -12.48
C ALA A 64 27.21 -34.54 -11.03
N GLU A 65 27.24 -33.42 -10.31
CA GLU A 65 26.92 -33.35 -8.88
C GLU A 65 25.71 -32.45 -8.59
N GLY A 66 24.95 -32.05 -9.62
CA GLY A 66 23.80 -31.17 -9.39
C GLY A 66 23.23 -30.53 -10.63
N TRP A 67 22.55 -29.42 -10.40
CA TRP A 67 21.89 -28.66 -11.45
C TRP A 67 21.81 -27.17 -11.08
N THR A 68 21.61 -26.34 -12.09
CA THR A 68 21.41 -24.89 -11.94
C THR A 68 20.02 -24.50 -12.40
N LEU A 69 19.50 -23.42 -11.82
CA LEU A 69 18.32 -22.70 -12.27
C LEU A 69 18.69 -21.25 -12.53
N GLU A 70 18.39 -20.77 -13.73
CA GLU A 70 18.36 -19.34 -14.05
C GLU A 70 16.92 -18.94 -14.33
N ALA A 71 16.45 -17.86 -13.70
CA ALA A 71 15.08 -17.39 -13.84
C ALA A 71 15.03 -15.91 -14.25
N ARG A 72 14.17 -15.60 -15.23
CA ARG A 72 13.82 -14.24 -15.63
C ARG A 72 12.38 -13.97 -15.21
N ILE A 73 12.22 -13.10 -14.22
CA ILE A 73 10.93 -12.82 -13.60
C ILE A 73 10.49 -11.40 -13.97
N PRO A 74 9.49 -11.22 -14.84
CA PRO A 74 8.91 -9.90 -15.09
C PRO A 74 8.06 -9.49 -13.89
N PHE A 75 8.53 -8.52 -13.11
CA PHE A 75 7.82 -8.03 -11.91
C PHE A 75 6.40 -7.55 -12.18
N THR A 76 6.12 -7.11 -13.40
CA THR A 76 4.79 -6.71 -13.85
C THR A 76 3.78 -7.85 -13.89
N GLU A 77 4.25 -9.10 -14.01
CA GLU A 77 3.41 -10.31 -14.09
C GLU A 77 3.15 -10.94 -12.72
N LEU A 78 3.82 -10.47 -11.65
CA LEU A 78 3.70 -11.04 -10.29
C LEU A 78 2.44 -10.58 -9.54
N ILE A 79 1.41 -10.15 -10.26
CA ILE A 79 0.20 -9.56 -9.72
C ILE A 79 -1.00 -10.46 -10.00
N GLY A 80 -1.85 -10.65 -9.00
CA GLY A 80 -3.11 -11.35 -9.19
C GLY A 80 -4.07 -10.56 -10.09
N PRO A 81 -5.10 -11.21 -10.68
CA PRO A 81 -6.15 -10.52 -11.43
C PRO A 81 -6.76 -9.34 -10.65
N GLY A 82 -6.85 -8.17 -11.29
CA GLY A 82 -7.39 -6.93 -10.69
C GLY A 82 -6.40 -6.17 -9.78
N GLN A 83 -5.16 -6.63 -9.65
CA GLN A 83 -4.06 -5.90 -9.04
C GLN A 83 -3.31 -5.09 -10.11
N VAL A 84 -2.46 -4.17 -9.69
CA VAL A 84 -1.81 -3.21 -10.59
C VAL A 84 -0.30 -3.38 -10.49
N ALA A 85 0.35 -3.52 -11.65
CA ALA A 85 1.79 -3.70 -11.80
C ALA A 85 2.57 -2.44 -11.37
N ALA A 86 3.60 -2.62 -10.55
CA ALA A 86 4.69 -1.66 -10.42
C ALA A 86 6.03 -2.41 -10.52
N THR A 87 6.98 -1.84 -11.26
CA THR A 87 8.36 -2.31 -11.22
C THR A 87 8.98 -1.87 -9.89
N PRO A 88 9.72 -2.73 -9.16
CA PRO A 88 10.43 -2.28 -7.98
C PRO A 88 11.28 -1.04 -8.29
N GLN A 89 11.16 -0.03 -7.46
CA GLN A 89 11.92 1.21 -7.54
C GLN A 89 13.31 1.02 -6.94
N VAL A 90 14.24 1.92 -7.26
CA VAL A 90 15.54 1.96 -6.60
C VAL A 90 15.32 2.20 -5.11
N GLU A 91 16.03 1.45 -4.26
CA GLU A 91 15.89 1.39 -2.81
C GLU A 91 14.64 0.65 -2.29
N ASP A 92 13.74 0.16 -3.16
CA ASP A 92 12.65 -0.70 -2.70
C ASP A 92 13.20 -1.92 -1.97
N VAL A 93 12.49 -2.35 -0.94
CA VAL A 93 12.80 -3.57 -0.21
C VAL A 93 11.65 -4.54 -0.36
N TRP A 94 11.90 -5.67 -1.03
CA TRP A 94 10.97 -6.80 -1.05
C TRP A 94 11.50 -7.89 -0.14
N ARG A 95 10.70 -8.92 0.13
CA ARG A 95 11.21 -10.12 0.78
C ARG A 95 11.22 -11.28 -0.19
N MET A 96 12.31 -12.05 -0.17
CA MET A 96 12.44 -13.26 -0.96
C MET A 96 12.92 -14.42 -0.11
N GLN A 97 12.39 -15.60 -0.40
CA GLN A 97 12.93 -16.85 0.12
C GLN A 97 13.21 -17.80 -1.04
N VAL A 98 14.29 -18.58 -0.90
CA VAL A 98 14.63 -19.63 -1.86
C VAL A 98 14.61 -20.96 -1.13
N TYR A 99 13.97 -21.96 -1.75
CA TYR A 99 13.93 -23.34 -1.28
C TYR A 99 14.54 -24.27 -2.32
N ARG A 100 15.14 -25.34 -1.84
CA ARG A 100 15.31 -26.60 -2.56
C ARG A 100 14.42 -27.62 -1.89
N LYS A 101 13.54 -28.26 -2.64
CA LYS A 101 12.74 -29.39 -2.17
C LYS A 101 13.15 -30.63 -2.93
N GLN A 102 13.31 -31.73 -2.22
CA GLN A 102 13.55 -33.06 -2.78
C GLN A 102 12.61 -34.05 -2.11
N SER A 103 11.62 -34.56 -2.84
CA SER A 103 10.53 -35.35 -2.26
C SER A 103 10.95 -36.71 -1.72
N ASP A 104 12.07 -37.28 -2.18
CA ASP A 104 12.69 -38.50 -1.67
C ASP A 104 14.20 -38.27 -1.57
N PRO A 105 14.80 -38.15 -0.36
CA PRO A 105 14.32 -38.61 0.96
C PRO A 105 13.49 -37.61 1.78
N ARG A 106 12.76 -36.67 1.15
CA ARG A 106 12.03 -35.56 1.82
C ARG A 106 12.96 -34.53 2.45
N GLU A 107 13.92 -34.06 1.67
CA GLU A 107 14.79 -32.95 2.07
C GLU A 107 14.15 -31.61 1.68
N VAL A 108 14.20 -30.65 2.61
CA VAL A 108 13.92 -29.24 2.32
C VAL A 108 15.09 -28.42 2.83
N SER A 109 15.81 -27.79 1.91
CA SER A 109 16.84 -26.81 2.22
C SER A 109 16.27 -25.42 1.93
N GLN A 110 16.58 -24.43 2.76
CA GLN A 110 16.07 -23.07 2.62
C GLN A 110 17.16 -22.04 2.89
N TRP A 111 17.09 -20.90 2.21
CA TRP A 111 18.08 -19.84 2.36
C TRP A 111 18.08 -19.25 3.78
N LEU A 112 16.90 -18.94 4.33
CA LEU A 112 16.76 -18.48 5.72
C LEU A 112 15.87 -19.42 6.55
N PRO A 113 16.18 -19.62 7.85
CA PRO A 113 15.42 -20.54 8.70
C PRO A 113 14.04 -19.99 9.12
N THR A 114 13.79 -18.69 8.97
CA THR A 114 12.65 -17.99 9.58
C THR A 114 11.36 -18.02 8.76
N GLY A 115 11.37 -18.62 7.56
CA GLY A 115 10.20 -18.67 6.65
C GLY A 115 9.71 -17.30 6.13
N SER A 116 10.23 -16.19 6.68
CA SER A 116 9.85 -14.81 6.38
C SER A 116 10.59 -14.20 5.19
N GLY A 117 11.59 -14.90 4.66
CA GLY A 117 12.46 -14.43 3.58
C GLY A 117 13.44 -13.33 3.99
N ALA A 118 14.47 -13.14 3.16
CA ALA A 118 15.48 -12.11 3.30
C ALA A 118 14.98 -10.80 2.68
N ALA A 119 15.43 -9.67 3.20
CA ALA A 119 15.21 -8.37 2.57
C ALA A 119 16.05 -8.27 1.27
N LEU A 120 15.39 -8.13 0.14
CA LEU A 120 15.99 -7.79 -1.14
C LEU A 120 15.86 -6.30 -1.38
N LYS A 121 17.00 -5.61 -1.38
CA LYS A 121 17.07 -4.20 -1.74
C LYS A 121 17.35 -4.06 -3.23
N PHE A 122 16.48 -3.37 -3.95
CA PHE A 122 16.65 -3.14 -5.39
C PHE A 122 17.57 -1.97 -5.65
N SER A 123 18.76 -2.23 -6.19
CA SER A 123 19.76 -1.18 -6.50
C SER A 123 19.61 -0.60 -7.91
N GLY A 124 18.62 -1.03 -8.69
CA GLY A 124 18.48 -0.66 -10.09
C GLY A 124 19.41 -1.44 -11.02
N ARG A 125 19.58 -0.96 -12.25
CA ARG A 125 20.44 -1.58 -13.28
C ARG A 125 21.78 -0.85 -13.31
N LYS A 126 22.88 -1.61 -13.21
CA LYS A 126 24.25 -1.06 -13.29
C LYS A 126 24.59 -0.53 -14.69
N ASP A 127 24.26 -1.30 -15.73
CA ASP A 127 24.65 -1.03 -17.13
C ASP A 127 23.43 -0.91 -18.06
N GLY A 128 22.36 -0.25 -17.60
CA GLY A 128 21.12 -0.09 -18.35
C GLY A 128 20.64 1.36 -18.42
N PRO A 129 19.66 1.67 -19.28
CA PRO A 129 19.01 2.97 -19.25
C PRO A 129 18.42 3.22 -17.86
N GLU A 130 18.55 4.46 -17.37
CA GLU A 130 17.92 4.84 -16.13
C GLU A 130 16.40 4.65 -16.25
N LEU A 131 15.84 3.86 -15.34
CA LEU A 131 14.40 3.61 -15.32
C LEU A 131 13.67 4.82 -14.73
N PRO A 132 12.40 5.05 -15.13
CA PRO A 132 11.56 6.02 -14.47
C PRO A 132 11.44 5.70 -12.98
N THR A 133 11.70 6.70 -12.13
CA THR A 133 11.58 6.57 -10.68
C THR A 133 10.48 7.46 -10.16
N PHE A 134 9.65 6.92 -9.26
CA PHE A 134 8.51 7.63 -8.68
C PHE A 134 8.47 7.47 -7.17
N THR A 135 8.09 8.53 -6.47
CA THR A 135 7.85 8.52 -5.03
C THR A 135 6.54 9.22 -4.74
N ALA A 136 5.66 8.57 -3.99
CA ALA A 136 4.37 9.12 -3.59
C ALA A 136 4.34 9.36 -2.08
N ALA A 137 3.90 10.54 -1.68
CA ALA A 137 3.62 10.90 -0.29
C ALA A 137 2.16 11.32 -0.17
N PHE A 138 1.39 10.62 0.66
CA PHE A 138 -0.01 10.96 0.95
C PHE A 138 -0.03 11.93 2.14
N SER A 139 -0.57 13.14 1.95
CA SER A 139 -0.51 14.21 2.95
C SER A 139 -1.29 13.88 4.22
N SER A 140 -2.62 13.77 4.10
CA SER A 140 -3.51 13.38 5.21
C SER A 140 -4.47 12.27 4.75
N LEU A 141 -4.69 11.29 5.62
CA LEU A 141 -5.69 10.24 5.46
C LEU A 141 -6.84 10.47 6.44
N SER A 142 -7.44 11.66 6.40
CA SER A 142 -8.55 12.08 7.24
C SER A 142 -9.75 12.51 6.40
N HIS A 143 -10.90 12.72 7.03
CA HIS A 143 -12.03 13.38 6.36
C HIS A 143 -11.61 14.73 5.76
N GLY A 144 -12.09 15.01 4.55
CA GLY A 144 -11.84 16.26 3.84
C GLY A 144 -10.93 16.14 2.62
N PRO A 145 -10.59 17.27 1.99
CA PRO A 145 -9.68 17.34 0.86
C PRO A 145 -8.24 17.07 1.32
N SER A 146 -7.49 16.37 0.49
CA SER A 146 -6.09 16.05 0.69
C SER A 146 -5.43 15.83 -0.68
N ALA A 147 -4.17 15.41 -0.70
CA ALA A 147 -3.46 15.16 -1.95
C ALA A 147 -2.38 14.08 -1.82
N CYS A 148 -2.12 13.42 -2.94
CA CYS A 148 -0.94 12.60 -3.14
C CYS A 148 0.11 13.45 -3.86
N ASN A 149 1.23 13.69 -3.19
CA ASN A 149 2.39 14.37 -3.76
C ASN A 149 3.30 13.36 -4.43
N LEU A 150 3.35 13.41 -5.75
CA LEU A 150 4.20 12.56 -6.57
C LEU A 150 5.47 13.32 -6.96
N THR A 151 6.64 12.75 -6.67
CA THR A 151 7.92 13.16 -7.24
C THR A 151 8.34 12.13 -8.28
N CYS A 152 8.83 12.59 -9.42
CA CYS A 152 9.20 11.74 -10.54
C CYS A 152 10.53 12.17 -11.16
N ARG A 153 11.29 11.19 -11.66
CA ARG A 153 12.54 11.36 -12.40
C ARG A 153 12.58 10.36 -13.55
N ASN A 154 13.21 10.75 -14.66
CA ASN A 154 13.27 9.96 -15.90
C ASN A 154 11.88 9.53 -16.41
N THR A 155 10.89 10.38 -16.18
CA THR A 155 9.51 10.13 -16.57
C THR A 155 9.38 10.13 -18.10
N PRO A 156 8.81 9.10 -18.72
CA PRO A 156 8.67 9.06 -20.16
C PRO A 156 7.64 10.08 -20.65
N ALA A 157 7.81 10.58 -21.87
CA ALA A 157 6.84 11.44 -22.51
C ALA A 157 5.44 10.78 -22.58
N GLY A 158 4.41 11.56 -22.24
CA GLY A 158 3.03 11.06 -22.23
C GLY A 158 2.64 10.26 -20.98
N ALA A 159 3.48 10.25 -19.94
CA ALA A 159 3.09 9.67 -18.65
C ALA A 159 1.97 10.47 -17.97
N VAL A 160 1.00 9.75 -17.43
CA VAL A 160 -0.13 10.30 -16.68
C VAL A 160 -0.17 9.66 -15.30
N ALA A 161 -0.27 10.49 -14.26
CA ALA A 161 -0.57 10.03 -12.92
C ALA A 161 -2.08 10.04 -12.68
N ARG A 162 -2.60 8.99 -12.06
CA ARG A 162 -4.01 8.81 -11.70
C ARG A 162 -4.12 8.50 -10.22
N CYS A 163 -4.85 9.31 -9.47
CA CYS A 163 -5.18 9.05 -8.07
C CYS A 163 -6.66 8.69 -7.97
N ALA A 164 -6.98 7.57 -7.33
CA ALA A 164 -8.35 7.11 -7.15
C ALA A 164 -8.61 6.76 -5.68
N VAL A 165 -9.76 7.21 -5.17
CA VAL A 165 -10.29 6.78 -3.87
C VAL A 165 -11.19 5.57 -4.10
N ILE A 166 -10.92 4.46 -3.42
CA ILE A 166 -11.65 3.20 -3.57
C ILE A 166 -12.26 2.83 -2.22
N ARG A 167 -13.58 2.63 -2.20
CA ARG A 167 -14.35 2.21 -1.03
C ARG A 167 -15.09 0.91 -1.33
N ALA A 168 -14.95 -0.10 -0.48
CA ALA A 168 -15.57 -1.42 -0.68
C ALA A 168 -15.36 -2.00 -2.10
N GLY A 169 -14.18 -1.75 -2.70
CA GLY A 169 -13.85 -2.22 -4.05
C GLY A 169 -14.32 -1.32 -5.20
N THR A 170 -15.13 -0.29 -4.91
CA THR A 170 -15.68 0.62 -5.91
C THR A 170 -14.90 1.95 -5.93
N PRO A 171 -14.42 2.42 -7.09
CA PRO A 171 -13.84 3.76 -7.23
C PRO A 171 -14.90 4.83 -6.97
N MET A 172 -14.60 5.79 -6.10
CA MET A 172 -15.49 6.88 -5.68
C MET A 172 -15.15 8.19 -6.39
N GLU A 173 -13.87 8.53 -6.43
CA GLU A 173 -13.33 9.76 -7.03
C GLU A 173 -12.03 9.41 -7.74
N GLN A 174 -11.76 10.09 -8.86
CA GLN A 174 -10.53 9.93 -9.62
C GLN A 174 -10.03 11.28 -10.13
N THR A 175 -8.75 11.53 -9.90
CA THR A 175 -8.03 12.68 -10.44
C THR A 175 -6.90 12.21 -11.33
N GLU A 176 -6.69 12.89 -12.46
CA GLU A 176 -5.58 12.62 -13.36
C GLU A 176 -4.74 13.87 -13.60
N LYS A 177 -3.44 13.67 -13.78
CA LYS A 177 -2.50 14.74 -14.08
C LYS A 177 -1.41 14.24 -15.02
N SER A 178 -1.19 14.97 -16.12
CA SER A 178 -0.04 14.73 -16.99
C SER A 178 1.24 15.03 -16.22
N LEU A 179 2.24 14.16 -16.36
CA LEU A 179 3.54 14.35 -15.74
C LEU A 179 4.51 15.02 -16.71
N PRO A 180 5.46 15.83 -16.22
CA PRO A 180 6.51 16.38 -17.05
C PRO A 180 7.40 15.25 -17.60
N ASN A 181 7.92 15.44 -18.80
CA ASN A 181 8.98 14.58 -19.33
C ASN A 181 10.28 14.79 -18.52
N GLY A 182 10.92 13.70 -18.07
CA GLY A 182 12.10 13.77 -17.22
C GLY A 182 11.75 13.94 -15.72
N GLU A 183 12.23 15.00 -15.10
CA GLU A 183 12.04 15.26 -13.66
C GLU A 183 10.89 16.22 -13.38
N GLY A 184 10.19 16.00 -12.26
CA GLY A 184 9.25 16.98 -11.75
C GLY A 184 8.38 16.49 -10.61
N LYS A 185 7.35 17.27 -10.30
CA LYS A 185 6.40 17.02 -9.21
C LYS A 185 4.97 17.16 -9.71
N ALA A 186 4.08 16.35 -9.17
CA ALA A 186 2.66 16.42 -9.42
C ALA A 186 1.87 16.24 -8.12
N GLU A 187 1.00 17.18 -7.84
CA GLU A 187 -0.01 17.06 -6.79
C GLU A 187 -1.30 16.48 -7.39
N LEU A 188 -1.77 15.37 -6.84
CA LEU A 188 -3.03 14.73 -7.20
C LEU A 188 -4.03 14.83 -6.05
N PRO A 189 -4.99 15.78 -6.10
CA PRO A 189 -5.98 15.93 -5.06
C PRO A 189 -6.91 14.71 -4.98
N TYR A 190 -7.35 14.41 -3.75
CA TYR A 190 -8.40 13.43 -3.46
C TYR A 190 -9.20 13.90 -2.25
N ARG A 191 -10.42 13.37 -2.08
CA ARG A 191 -11.24 13.66 -0.90
C ARG A 191 -11.76 12.39 -0.25
N LEU A 192 -11.67 12.33 1.08
CA LEU A 192 -12.31 11.28 1.87
C LEU A 192 -13.52 11.88 2.60
N ILE A 193 -14.71 11.40 2.30
CA ILE A 193 -15.96 12.00 2.82
C ILE A 193 -16.62 11.06 3.81
N ASP A 194 -16.79 9.80 3.42
CA ASP A 194 -17.58 8.83 4.18
C ASP A 194 -16.77 8.08 5.23
N ALA A 195 -17.49 7.44 6.16
CA ALA A 195 -16.93 6.45 7.06
C ALA A 195 -16.58 5.13 6.35
N GLY A 196 -15.75 4.33 7.02
CA GLY A 196 -15.38 2.97 6.62
C GLY A 196 -13.98 2.87 6.03
N GLU A 197 -13.71 1.72 5.43
CA GLU A 197 -12.42 1.41 4.82
C GLU A 197 -12.27 2.10 3.46
N HIS A 198 -11.24 2.94 3.36
CA HIS A 198 -10.82 3.61 2.15
C HIS A 198 -9.44 3.13 1.71
N ARG A 199 -9.25 3.06 0.41
CA ARG A 199 -7.94 2.91 -0.22
C ARG A 199 -7.71 4.07 -1.18
N VAL A 200 -6.66 4.84 -0.97
CA VAL A 200 -6.22 5.86 -1.91
C VAL A 200 -5.10 5.27 -2.73
N ARG A 201 -5.34 5.13 -4.04
CA ARG A 201 -4.40 4.49 -4.97
C ARG A 201 -3.92 5.50 -6.00
N THR A 202 -2.60 5.66 -6.08
CA THR A 202 -1.95 6.46 -7.13
C THR A 202 -1.23 5.55 -8.10
N GLN A 203 -1.48 5.71 -9.39
CA GLN A 203 -0.83 4.97 -10.48
C GLN A 203 -0.12 5.95 -11.41
N VAL A 204 1.01 5.55 -12.00
CA VAL A 204 1.59 6.24 -13.15
C VAL A 204 1.53 5.32 -14.36
N ILE A 205 0.98 5.82 -15.46
CA ILE A 205 0.65 5.05 -16.65
C ILE A 205 1.28 5.72 -17.86
N THR A 206 1.76 4.94 -18.84
CA THR A 206 2.20 5.43 -20.14
C THR A 206 1.65 4.51 -21.22
N GLY A 207 0.75 5.03 -22.06
CA GLY A 207 -0.04 4.21 -22.97
C GLY A 207 -0.87 3.17 -22.21
N LYS A 208 -0.58 1.88 -22.42
CA LYS A 208 -1.23 0.76 -21.71
C LYS A 208 -0.41 0.23 -20.52
N GLN A 209 0.81 0.71 -20.33
CA GLN A 209 1.72 0.18 -19.33
C GLN A 209 1.59 0.96 -18.03
N VAL A 210 1.46 0.24 -16.91
CA VAL A 210 1.58 0.84 -15.58
C VAL A 210 3.03 0.79 -15.14
N LEU A 211 3.59 1.95 -14.80
CA LEU A 211 4.99 2.12 -14.40
C LEU A 211 5.16 2.07 -12.89
N PHE A 212 4.18 2.62 -12.16
CA PHE A 212 4.26 2.80 -10.71
C PHE A 212 2.88 2.72 -10.06
N VAL A 213 2.85 2.22 -8.83
CA VAL A 213 1.67 2.15 -7.98
C VAL A 213 2.06 2.47 -6.55
N ALA A 214 1.31 3.37 -5.92
CA ALA A 214 1.32 3.60 -4.48
C ALA A 214 -0.09 3.44 -3.93
N GLU A 215 -0.21 2.89 -2.73
CA GLU A 215 -1.50 2.73 -2.06
C GLU A 215 -1.37 3.12 -0.59
N ALA A 216 -2.34 3.90 -0.12
CA ALA A 216 -2.58 4.18 1.29
C ALA A 216 -3.95 3.60 1.70
N ARG A 217 -4.04 3.07 2.91
CA ARG A 217 -5.28 2.54 3.48
C ARG A 217 -5.62 3.26 4.76
N VAL A 218 -6.89 3.54 4.96
CA VAL A 218 -7.39 4.13 6.20
C VAL A 218 -8.81 3.67 6.49
N SER A 219 -9.09 3.44 7.77
CA SER A 219 -10.44 3.25 8.28
C SER A 219 -10.90 4.55 8.91
N LEU A 220 -11.93 5.17 8.36
CA LEU A 220 -12.49 6.40 8.88
C LEU A 220 -13.72 6.12 9.75
N THR A 221 -13.72 6.66 10.96
CA THR A 221 -14.87 6.61 11.86
C THR A 221 -16.01 7.48 11.32
N PRO A 222 -17.29 7.13 11.49
CA PRO A 222 -18.38 8.03 11.14
C PRO A 222 -18.22 9.41 11.77
N VAL A 223 -18.41 10.46 10.97
CA VAL A 223 -18.31 11.87 11.43
C VAL A 223 -19.22 12.10 12.65
N THR A 224 -20.40 11.48 12.68
CA THR A 224 -21.32 11.53 13.82
C THR A 224 -20.73 10.96 15.11
N GLU A 225 -19.91 9.91 15.02
CA GLU A 225 -19.22 9.35 16.19
C GLU A 225 -18.06 10.23 16.61
N SER A 226 -17.31 10.79 15.66
CA SER A 226 -16.26 11.77 15.95
C SER A 226 -16.81 13.01 16.67
N VAL A 227 -17.96 13.53 16.21
CA VAL A 227 -18.64 14.66 16.87
C VAL A 227 -19.10 14.30 18.28
N LYS A 228 -19.73 13.13 18.46
CA LYS A 228 -20.13 12.66 19.80
C LYS A 228 -18.94 12.50 20.76
N SER A 229 -17.80 12.00 20.26
CA SER A 229 -16.58 11.87 21.05
C SER A 229 -16.07 13.24 21.50
N LEU A 230 -16.04 14.22 20.58
CA LEU A 230 -15.63 15.60 20.90
C LEU A 230 -16.61 16.26 21.88
N GLU A 231 -17.92 16.08 21.73
CA GLU A 231 -18.91 16.61 22.67
C GLU A 231 -18.72 16.04 24.09
N LYS A 232 -18.39 14.75 24.18
CA LYS A 232 -18.09 14.09 25.45
C LYS A 232 -16.82 14.68 26.07
N GLU A 233 -15.72 14.77 25.31
CA GLU A 233 -14.46 15.35 25.79
C GLU A 233 -14.62 16.81 26.22
N VAL A 234 -15.36 17.62 25.46
CA VAL A 234 -15.67 19.02 25.83
C VAL A 234 -16.49 19.08 27.12
N THR A 235 -17.43 18.15 27.32
CA THR A 235 -18.24 18.07 28.54
C THR A 235 -17.38 17.70 29.75
N GLU A 236 -16.49 16.73 29.61
CA GLU A 236 -15.54 16.31 30.65
C GLU A 236 -14.54 17.43 30.98
N ALA A 237 -13.98 18.10 29.97
CA ALA A 237 -13.08 19.23 30.15
C ALA A 237 -13.79 20.40 30.86
N LYS A 238 -15.04 20.72 30.49
CA LYS A 238 -15.83 21.74 31.18
C LYS A 238 -16.07 21.41 32.64
N LYS A 239 -16.27 20.12 32.97
CA LYS A 239 -16.42 19.65 34.35
C LYS A 239 -15.12 19.81 35.13
N SER A 240 -13.99 19.35 34.58
CA SER A 240 -12.67 19.50 35.20
C SER A 240 -12.32 20.98 35.44
N VAL A 241 -12.56 21.85 34.46
CA VAL A 241 -12.36 23.30 34.62
C VAL A 241 -13.29 23.91 35.67
N ALA A 242 -14.51 23.37 35.86
CA ALA A 242 -15.40 23.84 36.92
C ALA A 242 -14.88 23.43 38.31
N ASP A 243 -14.32 22.22 38.43
CA ASP A 243 -13.78 21.68 39.68
C ASP A 243 -12.44 22.35 40.07
N ASP A 244 -11.63 22.80 39.11
CA ASP A 244 -10.35 23.51 39.33
C ASP A 244 -10.49 25.04 39.53
N ARG A 245 -11.71 25.58 39.54
CA ARG A 245 -11.90 27.02 39.74
C ARG A 245 -11.59 27.42 41.18
N HIS A 246 -10.66 28.37 41.33
CA HIS A 246 -10.38 29.00 42.61
C HIS A 246 -11.66 29.62 43.22
N PRO A 247 -11.96 29.38 44.51
CA PRO A 247 -13.25 29.76 45.12
C PRO A 247 -13.57 31.26 45.05
N GLU A 248 -12.55 32.13 44.97
CA GLU A 248 -12.71 33.58 44.77
C GLU A 248 -13.41 33.95 43.44
N PHE A 249 -13.32 33.12 42.38
CA PHE A 249 -14.01 33.40 41.11
C PHE A 249 -15.54 33.39 41.26
N ALA A 250 -16.08 32.56 42.15
CA ALA A 250 -17.51 32.57 42.43
C ALA A 250 -17.94 33.87 43.14
N ARG A 251 -17.05 34.45 43.96
CA ARG A 251 -17.28 35.71 44.67
C ARG A 251 -17.30 36.91 43.72
N ILE A 252 -16.27 37.04 42.88
CA ILE A 252 -16.14 38.12 41.88
C ILE A 252 -17.33 38.13 40.91
N ARG A 253 -17.81 36.95 40.48
CA ARG A 253 -18.95 36.85 39.55
C ARG A 253 -20.28 37.26 40.19
N LYS A 254 -20.42 37.09 41.51
CA LYS A 254 -21.58 37.52 42.28
C LYS A 254 -21.58 39.04 42.47
N GLU A 255 -20.41 39.60 42.75
CA GLU A 255 -20.19 41.04 42.93
C GLU A 255 -20.38 41.81 41.59
N GLY A 256 -19.89 41.29 40.46
CA GLY A 256 -20.05 41.93 39.15
C GLY A 256 -21.48 41.93 38.57
N ASN A 257 -22.33 40.98 38.99
CA ASN A 257 -23.74 40.94 38.56
C ASN A 257 -24.66 41.84 39.41
N SER A 258 -24.19 42.38 40.55
CA SER A 258 -24.98 43.31 41.38
C SER A 258 -24.84 44.77 40.98
N GLU A 259 -23.88 45.15 40.12
CA GLU A 259 -23.59 46.56 39.83
C GLU A 259 -24.14 47.09 38.48
N THR A 260 -24.89 46.30 37.70
CA THR A 260 -25.31 46.71 36.34
C THR A 260 -26.81 46.96 36.14
N ASN A 261 -27.61 47.15 37.20
CA ASN A 261 -28.91 47.81 37.02
C ASN A 261 -28.70 49.33 36.99
N PRO A 262 -28.81 50.00 35.81
CA PRO A 262 -28.74 51.45 35.77
C PRO A 262 -29.94 52.01 36.54
N PRO A 263 -29.78 53.06 37.35
CA PRO A 263 -30.90 53.69 38.01
C PRO A 263 -31.89 54.20 36.94
N GLY A 264 -33.15 53.79 37.08
CA GLY A 264 -34.21 54.14 36.15
C GLY A 264 -34.31 55.65 35.97
N LEU A 265 -34.21 56.08 34.71
CA LEU A 265 -34.61 57.41 34.29
C LEU A 265 -36.11 57.56 34.60
N ALA A 266 -36.44 58.46 35.53
CA ALA A 266 -37.81 58.78 35.86
C ALA A 266 -38.56 59.31 34.62
N PRO A 267 -39.84 58.93 34.43
CA PRO A 267 -40.65 59.48 33.35
C PRO A 267 -40.93 60.96 33.63
N GLY A 268 -40.51 61.83 32.72
CA GLY A 268 -40.84 63.24 32.76
C GLY A 268 -42.34 63.45 32.51
N GLU A 269 -42.96 64.23 33.39
CA GLU A 269 -44.32 64.74 33.23
C GLU A 269 -44.37 65.75 32.08
N GLY A 270 -45.33 65.55 31.17
CA GLY A 270 -45.71 66.44 30.08
C GLY A 270 -47.16 66.18 29.70
#